data_AF-A0A553KRF8-F1
#
_entry.id   AF-A0A553KRF8-F1
#
_cell.length_a   1.000
_cell.length_b   1.000
_cell.length_c   1.000
_cell.angle_alpha   90.00
_cell.angle_beta   90.00
_cell.angle_gamma   90.00
#
_symmetry.space_group_name_H-M   'P 1'
#
loop_
_entity.id
_entity.type
_entity.pdbx_description
1 polymer ?
#
loop_
_entity_poly.entity_id
_entity_poly.type
_entity_poly.pdbx_seq_one_letter_code
_entity_poly.pdbx_strand_id
1 'polypeptide(L)'
;MFFHGIKWEYVREAYPLLSPRRSVSRKRGDQLADRLHLLQQFGLEPVHLLEAGPDYPPERCVRECLSFGDTVFAFERLEGPLWQLSRHEVGVEVLDVRACVRIYTVRTDTAAEIRDLFPGVLVIRD
;
A
#
# COMPACT_ATOMS: atom_id res chain seq x y z
N MET A 1 5.05 1.08 -12.60
CA MET A 1 5.16 0.32 -11.32
C MET A 1 4.30 1.04 -10.30
N PHE A 2 3.76 0.29 -9.35
CA PHE A 2 2.87 0.82 -8.32
C PHE A 2 3.45 0.55 -6.93
N PHE A 3 3.23 1.46 -5.98
CA PHE A 3 3.84 1.43 -4.66
C PHE A 3 2.78 1.64 -3.59
N HIS A 4 2.76 0.77 -2.59
CA HIS A 4 1.86 0.89 -1.45
C HIS A 4 2.66 0.94 -0.14
N GLY A 5 2.54 2.05 0.59
CA GLY A 5 3.14 2.22 1.92
C GLY A 5 2.18 1.82 3.03
N ILE A 6 2.65 1.02 3.99
CA ILE A 6 1.86 0.53 5.11
C ILE A 6 2.75 0.21 6.32
N LYS A 7 2.17 0.21 7.52
CA LYS A 7 2.86 -0.34 8.70
C LYS A 7 2.83 -1.86 8.67
N TRP A 8 3.96 -2.49 8.94
CA TRP A 8 4.11 -3.95 8.95
C TRP A 8 3.07 -4.65 9.84
N GLU A 9 2.70 -4.05 10.98
CA GLU A 9 1.68 -4.57 11.89
C GLU A 9 0.33 -4.85 11.19
N TYR A 10 -0.08 -3.98 10.26
CA TYR A 10 -1.32 -4.16 9.51
C TYR A 10 -1.20 -5.24 8.45
N VAL A 11 -0.01 -5.42 7.87
CA VAL A 11 0.25 -6.53 6.95
C VAL A 11 0.10 -7.85 7.69
N ARG A 12 0.71 -7.98 8.87
CA ARG A 12 0.62 -9.20 9.69
C ARG A 12 -0.82 -9.56 10.05
N GLU A 13 -1.65 -8.57 10.37
CA GLU A 13 -3.06 -8.78 10.74
C GLU A 13 -3.95 -9.14 9.53
N ALA A 14 -3.68 -8.56 8.36
CA ALA A 14 -4.55 -8.67 7.19
C ALA A 14 -4.02 -9.61 6.09
N TYR A 15 -2.81 -10.16 6.25
CA TYR A 15 -2.17 -11.01 5.25
C TYR A 15 -3.11 -12.14 4.78
N PRO A 16 -3.20 -12.40 3.45
CA PRO A 16 -2.46 -11.74 2.36
C PRO A 16 -3.21 -10.58 1.68
N LEU A 17 -4.44 -10.28 2.10
CA LEU A 17 -5.31 -9.33 1.40
C LEU A 17 -5.52 -8.07 2.24
N LEU A 18 -4.97 -6.95 1.75
CA LEU A 18 -5.27 -5.65 2.31
C LEU A 18 -6.61 -5.18 1.76
N SER A 19 -7.56 -4.94 2.67
CA SER A 19 -8.83 -4.33 2.34
C SER A 19 -9.22 -3.31 3.41
N PRO A 20 -9.77 -2.15 3.01
CA PRO A 20 -10.22 -1.11 3.93
C PRO A 20 -11.37 -1.57 4.83
N ARG A 21 -12.14 -2.57 4.38
CA ARG A 21 -13.24 -3.18 5.16
C ARG A 21 -12.74 -3.89 6.43
N ARG A 22 -11.49 -4.33 6.49
CA ARG A 22 -10.93 -5.07 7.64
C ARG A 22 -10.31 -4.16 8.71
N SER A 23 -9.87 -2.95 8.36
CA SER A 23 -9.25 -1.98 9.27
C SER A 23 -10.27 -1.05 9.99
N VAL A 24 -11.57 -1.23 9.76
CA VAL A 24 -12.68 -0.40 10.27
C VAL A 24 -12.79 -0.38 11.80
N SER A 25 -12.11 -1.26 12.54
CA SER A 25 -12.25 -1.31 14.00
C SER A 25 -11.54 -0.19 14.78
N ARG A 26 -10.70 0.68 14.16
CA ARG A 26 -9.73 1.45 14.96
C ARG A 26 -9.33 2.90 14.62
N LYS A 27 -10.01 3.68 13.78
CA LYS A 27 -9.56 5.08 13.50
C LYS A 27 -10.57 6.18 13.87
N ARG A 28 -10.10 7.15 14.68
CA ARG A 28 -10.80 8.30 15.29
C ARG A 28 -10.82 9.54 14.39
N GLY A 29 -11.94 10.26 14.44
CA GLY A 29 -12.02 11.74 14.43
C GLY A 29 -11.84 12.45 13.09
N ASP A 30 -10.60 12.66 12.68
CA ASP A 30 -10.27 13.75 11.75
C ASP A 30 -10.19 13.30 10.28
N GLN A 31 -10.24 11.99 10.02
CA GLN A 31 -10.30 11.41 8.66
C GLN A 31 -11.74 11.28 8.11
N LEU A 32 -12.75 11.81 8.81
CA LEU A 32 -14.15 11.56 8.47
C LEU A 32 -14.60 12.28 7.19
N ALA A 33 -14.08 13.49 6.93
CA ALA A 33 -14.51 14.30 5.78
C ALA A 33 -14.01 13.74 4.44
N ASP A 34 -12.72 13.41 4.33
CA ASP A 34 -12.14 12.73 3.15
C ASP A 34 -12.78 11.36 2.94
N ARG A 35 -13.03 10.63 4.03
CA ARG A 35 -13.70 9.33 3.98
C ARG A 35 -15.13 9.41 3.47
N LEU A 36 -15.90 10.42 3.88
CA LEU A 36 -17.26 10.64 3.38
C LEU A 36 -17.25 11.01 1.90
N HIS A 37 -16.26 11.79 1.46
CA HIS A 37 -16.10 12.16 0.04
C HIS A 37 -15.78 10.93 -0.82
N LEU A 38 -14.85 10.07 -0.37
CA LEU A 38 -14.48 8.84 -1.07
C LEU A 38 -15.61 7.80 -1.07
N LEU A 39 -16.33 7.64 0.04
CA LEU A 39 -17.52 6.78 0.11
C LEU A 39 -18.66 7.28 -0.79
N GLN A 40 -18.85 8.60 -0.89
CA GLN A 40 -19.86 9.17 -1.80
C GLN A 40 -19.47 9.04 -3.28
N GLN A 41 -18.18 9.14 -3.61
CA GLN A 41 -17.71 9.13 -5.00
C GLN A 41 -17.51 7.71 -5.55
N PHE A 42 -17.07 6.75 -4.73
CA PHE A 42 -16.71 5.40 -5.17
C PHE A 42 -17.48 4.28 -4.46
N GLY A 43 -18.28 4.58 -3.42
CA GLY A 43 -19.00 3.59 -2.62
C GLY A 43 -18.14 2.83 -1.61
N LEU A 44 -16.82 3.06 -1.59
CA LEU A 44 -15.83 2.44 -0.70
C LEU A 44 -14.57 3.33 -0.57
N GLU A 45 -13.85 3.22 0.55
CA GLU A 45 -12.50 3.80 0.70
C GLU A 45 -11.53 2.86 -0.03
N PRO A 46 -10.71 3.27 -1.00
CA PRO A 46 -9.81 2.36 -1.71
C PRO A 46 -8.49 2.12 -0.95
N VAL A 47 -7.73 1.10 -1.35
CA VAL A 47 -6.30 0.98 -1.04
C VAL A 47 -5.54 1.86 -2.02
N HIS A 48 -4.80 2.83 -1.49
CA HIS A 48 -4.08 3.84 -2.28
C HIS A 48 -2.69 3.35 -2.69
N LEU A 49 -2.33 3.52 -3.96
CA LEU A 49 -1.00 3.22 -4.48
C LEU A 49 -0.48 4.40 -5.31
N LEU A 50 0.81 4.67 -5.16
CA LEU A 50 1.52 5.62 -6.02
C LEU A 50 1.95 4.94 -7.31
N GLU A 51 1.72 5.58 -8.45
CA GLU A 51 2.16 5.14 -9.77
C GLU A 51 3.43 5.89 -10.18
N ALA A 52 4.51 5.15 -10.41
CA ALA A 52 5.74 5.72 -10.95
C ALA A 52 5.59 6.05 -12.44
N GLY A 53 6.07 7.22 -12.83
CA GLY A 53 6.09 7.71 -14.21
C GLY A 53 7.30 8.63 -14.48
N PRO A 54 7.41 9.20 -15.70
CA PRO A 54 8.57 10.00 -16.10
C PRO A 54 8.87 11.19 -15.17
N ASP A 55 7.84 11.85 -14.67
CA ASP A 55 7.95 13.01 -13.77
C ASP A 55 7.85 12.63 -12.28
N TYR A 56 7.70 11.34 -11.97
CA TYR A 56 7.45 10.84 -10.62
C TYR A 56 8.13 9.48 -10.43
N PRO A 57 9.45 9.46 -10.18
CA PRO A 57 10.25 8.25 -10.29
C PRO A 57 10.05 7.30 -9.09
N PRO A 58 10.45 6.02 -9.21
CA PRO A 58 10.29 5.01 -8.16
C PRO A 58 10.85 5.42 -6.79
N GLU A 59 12.01 6.08 -6.75
CA GLU A 59 12.67 6.51 -5.52
C GLU A 59 11.83 7.55 -4.76
N ARG A 60 11.10 8.39 -5.51
CA ARG A 60 10.17 9.35 -4.93
C ARG A 60 8.94 8.64 -4.37
N CYS A 61 8.40 7.67 -5.10
CA CYS A 61 7.27 6.85 -4.63
C CYS A 61 7.61 6.15 -3.31
N VAL A 62 8.78 5.50 -3.23
CA VAL A 62 9.23 4.81 -2.01
C VAL A 62 9.33 5.77 -0.83
N ARG A 63 9.99 6.93 -1.02
CA ARG A 63 10.16 7.94 0.03
C ARG A 63 8.82 8.48 0.52
N GLU A 64 7.90 8.81 -0.40
CA GLU A 64 6.59 9.31 -0.02
C GLU A 64 5.76 8.22 0.66
N CYS A 65 5.78 6.97 0.19
CA CYS A 65 5.15 5.83 0.87
C CYS A 65 5.70 5.58 2.28
N LEU A 66 7.02 5.70 2.49
CA LEU A 66 7.67 5.56 3.79
C LEU A 66 7.33 6.70 4.78
N SER A 67 6.73 7.80 4.32
CA SER A 67 6.20 8.82 5.23
C SER A 67 4.90 8.39 5.92
N PHE A 68 4.20 7.39 5.37
CA PHE A 68 2.92 6.87 5.89
C PHE A 68 3.06 5.54 6.64
N GLY A 69 4.13 4.78 6.38
CA GLY A 69 4.35 3.44 6.92
C GLY A 69 5.82 3.09 7.02
N ASP A 70 6.12 1.89 7.52
CA ASP A 70 7.50 1.41 7.69
C ASP A 70 7.91 0.36 6.64
N THR A 71 6.97 0.01 5.75
CA THR A 71 7.12 -1.00 4.72
C THR A 71 6.42 -0.55 3.44
N VAL A 72 7.07 -0.73 2.29
CA VAL A 72 6.52 -0.43 0.96
C VAL A 72 6.54 -1.66 0.09
N PHE A 73 5.41 -2.00 -0.50
CA PHE A 73 5.27 -3.05 -1.49
C PHE A 73 5.25 -2.44 -2.88
N ALA A 74 6.08 -2.96 -3.78
CA ALA A 74 6.13 -2.55 -5.18
C ALA A 74 5.54 -3.63 -6.09
N PHE A 75 4.74 -3.19 -7.06
CA PHE A 75 4.01 -4.05 -7.97
C PHE A 75 4.30 -3.64 -9.42
N GLU A 76 4.49 -4.63 -10.31
CA GLU A 76 4.59 -4.37 -11.74
C GLU A 76 3.23 -4.04 -12.36
N ARG A 77 2.19 -4.73 -11.88
CA ARG A 77 0.81 -4.63 -12.35
C ARG A 77 -0.14 -4.74 -11.16
N LEU A 78 -1.33 -4.17 -11.31
CA LEU A 78 -2.41 -4.29 -10.34
C LEU A 78 -3.57 -5.05 -11.00
N GLU A 79 -4.24 -5.88 -10.21
CA GLU A 79 -5.41 -6.62 -10.64
C GLU A 79 -6.70 -5.86 -10.32
N GLY A 80 -7.72 -6.06 -11.15
CA GLY A 80 -9.06 -5.55 -10.90
C GLY A 80 -9.31 -4.13 -11.42
N PRO A 81 -10.47 -3.55 -11.07
CA PRO A 81 -10.79 -2.18 -11.44
C PRO A 81 -9.86 -1.22 -10.70
N LEU A 82 -9.21 -0.35 -11.46
CA LEU A 82 -8.36 0.71 -10.94
C LEU A 82 -9.15 2.02 -10.99
N TRP A 83 -9.15 2.75 -9.88
CA TRP A 83 -9.67 4.12 -9.84
C TRP A 83 -8.51 5.10 -9.89
N GLN A 84 -8.47 5.98 -10.88
CA GLN A 84 -7.51 7.07 -10.89
C GLN A 84 -7.94 8.11 -9.85
N LEU A 85 -7.15 8.29 -8.78
CA LEU A 85 -7.44 9.23 -7.70
C LEU A 85 -6.75 10.58 -7.94
N SER A 86 -5.51 10.54 -8.44
CA SER A 86 -4.74 11.72 -8.85
C SER A 86 -3.79 11.37 -9.99
N ARG A 87 -2.98 12.32 -10.49
CA ARG A 87 -2.03 12.07 -11.60
C ARG A 87 -1.06 10.92 -11.33
N HIS A 88 -0.69 10.69 -10.07
CA HIS A 88 0.30 9.69 -9.66
C HIS A 88 -0.26 8.72 -8.63
N GLU A 89 -1.58 8.63 -8.50
CA GLU A 89 -2.21 7.83 -7.47
C GLU A 89 -3.42 7.08 -8.01
N VAL A 90 -3.45 5.79 -7.73
CA VAL A 90 -4.53 4.87 -8.09
C VAL A 90 -5.07 4.18 -6.84
N GLY A 91 -6.36 3.87 -6.88
CA GLY A 91 -7.07 3.13 -5.85
C GLY A 91 -7.47 1.75 -6.34
N VAL A 92 -7.38 0.74 -5.47
CA VAL A 92 -7.95 -0.61 -5.68
C VAL A 92 -8.82 -1.02 -4.50
N GLU A 93 -9.83 -1.87 -4.70
CA GLU A 93 -10.70 -2.29 -3.58
C GLU A 93 -9.96 -3.21 -2.61
N VAL A 94 -9.20 -4.15 -3.17
CA VAL A 94 -8.43 -5.14 -2.45
C VAL A 94 -7.05 -5.23 -3.09
N LEU A 95 -6.02 -5.24 -2.26
CA LEU A 95 -4.64 -5.42 -2.69
C LEU A 95 -4.10 -6.74 -2.14
N ASP A 96 -3.79 -7.69 -3.03
CA ASP A 96 -3.03 -8.88 -2.66
C ASP A 96 -1.55 -8.55 -2.60
N VAL A 97 -0.99 -8.46 -1.39
CA VAL A 97 0.41 -8.08 -1.22
C VAL A 97 1.38 -9.15 -1.74
N ARG A 98 0.93 -10.40 -1.94
CA ARG A 98 1.78 -11.47 -2.47
C ARG A 98 2.15 -11.26 -3.93
N ALA A 99 1.39 -10.44 -4.66
CA ALA A 99 1.70 -10.07 -6.04
C ALA A 99 2.84 -9.03 -6.14
N CYS A 100 3.41 -8.59 -5.02
CA CYS A 100 4.54 -7.67 -5.04
C CYS A 100 5.79 -8.33 -5.62
N VAL A 101 6.61 -7.53 -6.29
CA VAL A 101 7.89 -7.96 -6.86
C VAL A 101 9.08 -7.49 -6.02
N ARG A 102 8.86 -6.54 -5.12
CA ARG A 102 9.89 -5.95 -4.28
C ARG A 102 9.29 -5.33 -3.04
N ILE A 103 10.02 -5.41 -1.94
CA ILE A 103 9.65 -4.82 -0.65
C ILE A 103 10.76 -3.88 -0.21
N TYR A 104 10.40 -2.68 0.24
CA TYR A 104 11.30 -1.74 0.89
C TYR A 104 10.89 -1.62 2.36
N THR A 105 11.84 -1.66 3.28
CA THR A 105 11.52 -1.47 4.70
C THR A 105 12.65 -0.80 5.46
N VAL A 106 12.27 0.09 6.39
CA VAL A 106 13.18 0.71 7.36
C VAL A 106 13.35 -0.16 8.61
N ARG A 107 12.57 -1.24 8.73
CA ARG A 107 12.59 -2.15 9.88
C ARG A 107 13.69 -3.18 9.76
N THR A 108 14.40 -3.42 10.87
CA THR A 108 15.46 -4.43 10.95
C THR A 108 15.00 -5.72 11.61
N ASP A 109 14.00 -5.64 12.47
CA ASP A 109 13.49 -6.72 13.30
C ASP A 109 12.54 -7.66 12.55
N THR A 110 11.93 -7.20 11.46
CA THR A 110 10.91 -7.95 10.71
C THR A 110 11.45 -8.66 9.47
N ALA A 111 12.74 -8.53 9.17
CA ALA A 111 13.32 -9.07 7.94
C ALA A 111 13.19 -10.60 7.80
N ALA A 112 13.23 -11.36 8.90
CA ALA A 112 13.01 -12.80 8.86
C ALA A 112 11.56 -13.13 8.50
N GLU A 113 10.60 -12.51 9.20
CA GLU A 113 9.17 -12.71 8.98
C GLU A 113 8.74 -12.28 7.57
N ILE A 114 9.29 -11.18 7.05
CA ILE A 114 9.06 -10.74 5.66
C ILE A 114 9.50 -11.82 4.68
N ARG A 115 10.68 -12.41 4.86
CA ARG A 115 11.18 -13.46 3.94
C ARG A 115 10.34 -14.73 4.01
N ASP A 116 9.80 -15.06 5.18
CA ASP A 116 8.92 -16.22 5.36
C ASP A 116 7.57 -16.01 4.65
N LEU A 117 6.99 -14.81 4.75
CA LEU A 117 5.70 -14.47 4.12
C LEU A 117 5.80 -14.15 2.62
N PHE A 118 6.98 -13.73 2.15
CA PHE A 118 7.25 -13.33 0.76
C PHE A 118 8.50 -14.04 0.21
N PRO A 119 8.44 -15.38 0.08
CA PRO A 119 9.59 -16.15 -0.38
C PRO A 119 9.98 -15.75 -1.80
N GLY A 120 11.28 -15.45 -1.99
CA GLY A 120 11.83 -15.07 -3.30
C GLY A 120 11.62 -13.61 -3.70
N VAL A 121 10.94 -12.80 -2.88
CA VAL A 121 10.79 -11.36 -3.13
C VAL A 121 12.01 -10.60 -2.61
N LEU A 122 12.55 -9.68 -3.42
CA LEU A 122 13.69 -8.86 -3.03
C LEU A 122 13.27 -7.86 -1.93
N VAL A 123 13.94 -7.95 -0.78
CA VAL A 123 13.77 -7.02 0.35
C VAL A 123 14.93 -6.04 0.37
N ILE A 124 14.64 -4.76 0.16
CA ILE A 124 15.59 -3.65 0.19
C ILE A 124 15.44 -2.90 1.52
N ARG A 125 16.59 -2.56 2.11
CA ARG A 125 16.65 -1.69 3.27
C ARG A 125 16.94 -0.27 2.79
N ASP A 126 16.06 0.65 3.15
CA ASP A 126 16.17 2.09 2.89
C ASP A 126 16.41 2.85 4.20
#